data_AF-A0A3B1C4I7-F1
#
_entry.id   AF-A0A3B1C4I7-F1
#
_cell.length_a   1.000
_cell.length_b   1.000
_cell.length_c   1.000
_cell.angle_alpha   90.00
_cell.angle_beta   90.00
_cell.angle_gamma   90.00
#
_symmetry.space_group_name_H-M   'P 1'
#
loop_
_entity.id
_entity.type
_entity.pdbx_description
1 polymer ?
#
loop_
_entity_poly.entity_id
_entity_poly.type
_entity_poly.pdbx_seq_one_letter_code
_entity_poly.pdbx_strand_id
1 'polypeptide(L)'
;MFRYRLEPLLRYRKSLEDDQQRALAMANRGLYVQMNKIKELENSRQEAMTWRLKIHEVSTSSPHLLLYDKYLDGVNFDIKFHQELRRVTQLNVDLERKKLLDLVKKRRTIELHRDRLKERYNKEESRRERIENDEMAIMRAGRKDMSHA
;
A
#
# COMPACT_ATOMS: atom_id res chain seq x y z
N MET A 1 6.78 32.09 -13.14
CA MET A 1 6.11 30.90 -12.57
C MET A 1 6.84 29.63 -13.02
N PHE A 2 7.22 28.76 -12.10
CA PHE A 2 7.96 27.51 -12.40
C PHE A 2 7.10 26.50 -13.18
N ARG A 3 7.64 25.97 -14.29
CA ARG A 3 7.02 24.90 -15.08
C ARG A 3 7.95 23.69 -15.15
N TYR A 4 7.52 22.55 -14.62
CA TYR A 4 8.30 21.33 -14.64
C TYR A 4 8.02 20.50 -15.90
N ARG A 5 9.05 20.29 -16.72
CA ARG A 5 8.91 19.60 -18.03
C ARG A 5 8.48 18.14 -17.91
N LEU A 6 8.83 17.47 -16.80
CA LEU A 6 8.50 16.06 -16.57
C LEU A 6 7.22 15.88 -15.73
N GLU A 7 6.38 16.91 -15.59
CA GLU A 7 5.11 16.81 -14.87
C GLU A 7 4.17 15.73 -15.42
N PRO A 8 4.03 15.55 -16.76
CA PRO A 8 3.20 14.45 -17.30
C PRO A 8 3.72 13.07 -16.89
N LEU A 9 5.03 12.88 -16.88
CA LEU A 9 5.66 11.63 -16.46
C LEU A 9 5.43 11.37 -14.96
N LEU A 10 5.47 12.41 -14.12
CA LEU A 10 5.18 12.29 -12.70
C LEU A 10 3.73 11.86 -12.46
N ARG A 11 2.77 12.46 -13.18
CA ARG A 11 1.35 12.07 -13.11
C ARG A 11 1.14 10.63 -13.56
N TYR A 12 1.77 10.22 -14.65
CA TYR A 12 1.71 8.84 -15.13
C TYR A 12 2.24 7.84 -14.09
N ARG A 13 3.39 8.13 -13.47
CA ARG A 13 3.93 7.27 -12.39
C ARG A 13 3.02 7.20 -11.17
N LYS A 14 2.33 8.29 -10.84
CA LYS A 14 1.32 8.29 -9.77
C LYS A 14 0.13 7.39 -10.14
N SER A 15 -0.36 7.46 -11.37
CA SER A 15 -1.42 6.55 -11.85
C SER A 15 -1.02 5.07 -11.72
N LEU A 16 0.21 4.73 -12.11
CA LEU A 16 0.72 3.36 -11.97
C LEU A 16 0.79 2.91 -10.51
N GLU A 17 1.15 3.80 -9.60
CA GLU A 17 1.13 3.52 -8.16
C GLU A 17 -0.30 3.27 -7.67
N ASP A 18 -1.26 4.10 -8.07
CA ASP A 18 -2.67 3.96 -7.70
C ASP A 18 -3.27 2.64 -8.24
N ASP A 19 -2.92 2.26 -9.47
CA ASP A 19 -3.29 0.96 -10.05
C ASP A 19 -2.70 -0.21 -9.25
N GLN A 20 -1.43 -0.11 -8.87
CA GLN A 20 -0.73 -1.13 -8.09
C GLN A 20 -1.25 -1.22 -6.65
N GLN A 21 -1.65 -0.10 -6.04
CA GLN A 21 -2.33 -0.09 -4.74
C GLN A 21 -3.67 -0.82 -4.79
N ARG A 22 -4.44 -0.65 -5.88
CA ARG A 22 -5.68 -1.41 -6.11
C ARG A 22 -5.40 -2.91 -6.24
N ALA A 23 -4.36 -3.30 -6.99
CA ALA A 23 -3.96 -4.70 -7.12
C ALA A 23 -3.57 -5.32 -5.75
N LEU A 24 -2.78 -4.61 -4.95
CA LEU A 24 -2.42 -5.03 -3.59
C LEU A 24 -3.66 -5.17 -2.68
N ALA A 25 -4.62 -4.24 -2.78
CA ALA A 25 -5.86 -4.31 -2.02
C ALA A 25 -6.69 -5.55 -2.39
N MET A 26 -6.77 -5.88 -3.68
CA MET A 26 -7.43 -7.11 -4.15
C MET A 26 -6.73 -8.37 -3.62
N ALA A 27 -5.40 -8.42 -3.66
CA ALA A 27 -4.63 -9.55 -3.13
C ALA A 27 -4.85 -9.72 -1.61
N ASN A 28 -4.84 -8.62 -0.84
CA ASN A 28 -5.12 -8.63 0.59
C ASN A 28 -6.53 -9.12 0.91
N ARG A 29 -7.52 -8.72 0.11
CA ARG A 29 -8.89 -9.21 0.25
C ARG A 29 -8.95 -10.72 0.04
N GLY A 30 -8.26 -11.24 -0.98
CA GLY A 30 -8.14 -12.68 -1.22
C GLY A 30 -7.53 -13.42 -0.02
N LEU A 31 -6.45 -12.88 0.56
CA LEU A 31 -5.80 -13.44 1.74
C LEU A 31 -6.77 -13.49 2.94
N TYR A 32 -7.49 -12.39 3.17
CA TYR A 32 -8.46 -12.28 4.25
C TYR A 32 -9.59 -13.32 4.13
N VAL A 33 -10.08 -13.56 2.91
CA VAL A 33 -11.07 -14.62 2.65
C VAL A 33 -10.54 -15.99 3.06
N GLN A 34 -9.29 -16.33 2.72
CA GLN A 34 -8.69 -17.61 3.12
C GLN A 34 -8.52 -17.72 4.64
N MET A 35 -8.09 -16.64 5.30
CA MET A 35 -7.96 -16.62 6.76
C MET A 35 -9.30 -16.83 7.47
N ASN A 36 -10.36 -16.16 7.00
CA ASN A 36 -11.70 -16.35 7.55
C ASN A 36 -12.21 -17.76 7.31
N LYS A 37 -11.99 -18.32 6.12
CA LYS A 37 -12.44 -19.69 5.82
C LYS A 37 -11.76 -20.73 6.71
N ILE A 38 -10.46 -20.59 6.97
CA ILE A 38 -9.74 -21.45 7.92
C ILE A 38 -10.36 -21.33 9.31
N LYS A 39 -10.63 -20.11 9.78
CA LYS A 39 -11.23 -19.87 11.09
C LYS A 39 -12.62 -20.50 11.22
N GLU A 40 -13.46 -20.38 10.18
CA GLU A 40 -14.76 -21.04 10.13
C GLU A 40 -14.65 -22.56 10.22
N LEU A 41 -13.72 -23.16 9.47
CA LEU A 41 -13.48 -24.60 9.49
C LEU A 41 -12.93 -25.07 10.85
N GLU A 42 -12.04 -24.29 11.48
CA GLU A 42 -11.52 -24.59 12.82
C GLU A 42 -12.63 -24.56 13.88
N ASN A 43 -13.51 -23.57 13.82
CA ASN A 43 -14.69 -23.50 14.70
C ASN A 43 -15.60 -24.71 14.49
N SER A 44 -15.92 -25.02 13.23
CA SER A 44 -16.76 -26.17 12.88
C SER A 44 -16.14 -27.50 13.31
N ARG A 45 -14.83 -27.65 13.17
CA ARG A 45 -14.08 -28.80 13.70
C ARG A 45 -14.22 -28.91 15.22
N GLN A 46 -14.07 -27.79 15.93
CA GLN A 46 -14.17 -27.76 17.38
C GLN A 46 -15.58 -28.16 17.85
N GLU A 47 -16.61 -27.62 17.23
CA GLU A 47 -18.01 -27.97 17.50
C GLU A 47 -18.25 -29.48 17.27
N ALA A 48 -17.84 -30.00 16.11
CA ALA A 48 -17.98 -31.43 15.79
C ALA A 48 -17.23 -32.32 16.78
N MET A 49 -16.04 -31.90 17.24
CA MET A 49 -15.29 -32.61 18.27
C MET A 49 -16.03 -32.62 19.61
N THR A 50 -16.63 -31.51 20.02
CA THR A 50 -17.42 -31.47 21.27
C THR A 50 -18.66 -32.36 21.20
N TRP A 51 -19.34 -32.42 20.06
CA TRP A 51 -20.49 -33.31 19.85
C TRP A 51 -20.08 -34.77 19.85
N ARG A 52 -18.98 -35.11 19.19
CA ARG A 52 -18.41 -36.45 19.19
C ARG A 52 -18.09 -36.93 20.60
N LEU A 53 -17.47 -36.08 21.44
CA LEU A 53 -17.16 -36.42 22.83
C LEU A 53 -18.43 -36.70 23.65
N LYS A 54 -19.46 -35.85 23.53
CA LYS A 54 -20.75 -36.06 24.20
C LYS A 54 -21.41 -37.39 23.81
N ILE A 55 -21.35 -37.76 22.52
CA ILE A 55 -21.92 -39.03 22.05
C ILE A 55 -21.12 -40.22 22.58
N HIS A 56 -19.79 -40.10 22.63
CA HIS A 56 -18.92 -41.14 23.15
C HIS A 56 -19.16 -41.41 24.65
N GLU A 57 -19.45 -40.37 25.45
CA GLU A 57 -19.82 -40.51 26.87
C GLU A 57 -21.13 -41.29 27.07
N VAL A 58 -22.06 -41.20 26.12
CA VAL A 58 -23.37 -41.87 26.18
C VAL A 58 -23.32 -43.29 25.61
N SER A 59 -22.50 -43.55 24.60
CA SER A 59 -22.35 -44.88 24.00
C SER A 59 -21.00 -45.03 23.29
N THR A 60 -20.25 -46.07 23.65
CA THR A 60 -18.89 -46.33 23.14
C THR A 60 -18.87 -46.89 21.71
N SER A 61 -19.98 -47.49 21.24
CA SER A 61 -20.07 -48.10 19.91
C SER A 61 -21.36 -47.65 19.22
N SER A 62 -21.29 -46.48 18.57
CA SER A 62 -22.39 -45.90 17.82
C SER A 62 -21.94 -45.63 16.38
N PRO A 63 -22.72 -46.03 15.35
CA PRO A 63 -22.46 -45.65 13.95
C PRO A 63 -22.32 -44.14 13.73
N HIS A 64 -22.89 -43.33 14.63
CA HIS A 64 -22.73 -41.88 14.62
C HIS A 64 -21.28 -41.44 14.88
N LEU A 65 -20.51 -42.16 15.71
CA LEU A 65 -19.09 -41.83 15.96
C LEU A 65 -18.25 -41.93 14.68
N LEU A 66 -18.49 -42.97 13.87
CA LEU A 66 -17.82 -43.14 12.58
C LEU A 66 -18.15 -42.01 11.58
N LEU A 67 -19.38 -41.49 11.62
CA LEU A 67 -19.78 -40.34 10.79
C LEU A 67 -19.02 -39.08 11.21
N TYR A 68 -18.88 -38.83 12.52
CA TYR A 68 -18.10 -37.70 13.02
C TYR A 68 -16.61 -37.85 12.72
N ASP A 69 -16.03 -39.04 12.82
CA ASP A 69 -14.63 -39.28 12.46
C ASP A 69 -14.38 -38.95 10.98
N LYS A 70 -15.21 -39.47 10.07
CA LYS A 70 -15.10 -39.15 8.64
C LYS A 70 -15.29 -37.66 8.35
N TYR A 71 -16.24 -37.02 9.03
CA TYR A 71 -16.45 -35.58 8.90
C TYR A 71 -15.24 -34.78 9.36
N LEU A 72 -14.68 -35.11 10.53
CA LEU A 72 -13.49 -34.45 11.08
C LEU A 72 -12.27 -34.64 10.17
N ASP A 73 -12.09 -35.81 9.58
CA ASP A 73 -11.05 -36.07 8.59
C ASP A 73 -11.20 -35.16 7.36
N GLY A 74 -12.44 -35.03 6.84
CA GLY A 74 -12.76 -34.11 5.75
C GLY A 74 -12.45 -32.65 6.09
N VAL A 75 -12.91 -32.18 7.26
CA VAL A 75 -12.64 -30.81 7.73
C VAL A 75 -11.14 -30.58 7.93
N ASN A 76 -10.40 -31.56 8.46
CA ASN A 76 -8.94 -31.46 8.61
C ASN A 76 -8.23 -31.38 7.25
N PHE A 77 -8.71 -32.11 6.25
CA PHE A 77 -8.20 -32.01 4.87
C PHE A 77 -8.47 -30.61 4.31
N ASP A 78 -9.69 -30.10 4.44
CA ASP A 78 -10.07 -28.76 3.96
C ASP A 78 -9.26 -27.66 4.64
N ILE A 79 -9.02 -27.77 5.95
CA ILE A 79 -8.15 -26.83 6.68
C ILE A 79 -6.75 -26.82 6.08
N LYS A 80 -6.14 -27.99 5.84
CA LYS A 80 -4.80 -28.08 5.24
C LYS A 80 -4.78 -27.50 3.82
N PHE A 81 -5.81 -27.78 3.02
CA PHE A 81 -5.96 -27.22 1.68
C PHE A 81 -6.01 -25.69 1.72
N HIS A 82 -6.87 -25.11 2.57
CA HIS A 82 -6.98 -23.66 2.70
C HIS A 82 -5.74 -23.01 3.32
N GLN A 83 -5.00 -23.71 4.19
CA GLN A 83 -3.71 -23.25 4.70
C GLN A 83 -2.66 -23.12 3.59
N GLU A 84 -2.61 -24.08 2.67
CA GLU A 84 -1.72 -24.00 1.51
C GLU A 84 -2.16 -22.89 0.54
N LEU A 85 -3.47 -22.76 0.29
CA LEU A 85 -4.01 -21.67 -0.52
C LEU A 85 -3.72 -20.29 0.10
N ARG A 86 -3.81 -20.17 1.43
CA ARG A 86 -3.38 -18.97 2.18
C ARG A 86 -1.90 -18.67 1.93
N ARG A 87 -1.03 -19.69 1.97
CA ARG A 87 0.41 -19.53 1.73
C ARG A 87 0.68 -18.99 0.32
N VAL A 88 0.05 -19.54 -0.70
CA VAL A 88 0.16 -19.05 -2.09
C VAL A 88 -0.36 -17.61 -2.21
N THR A 89 -1.50 -17.32 -1.58
CA THR A 89 -2.10 -15.98 -1.62
C THR A 89 -1.22 -14.95 -0.89
N GLN A 90 -0.56 -15.34 0.21
CA GLN A 90 0.40 -14.50 0.92
C GLN A 90 1.60 -14.15 0.03
N LEU A 91 2.15 -15.13 -0.70
CA LEU A 91 3.25 -14.88 -1.64
C LEU A 91 2.84 -13.86 -2.72
N ASN A 92 1.59 -13.93 -3.18
CA ASN A 92 1.07 -12.94 -4.13
C ASN A 92 0.97 -11.53 -3.50
N VAL A 93 0.48 -11.41 -2.26
CA VAL A 93 0.48 -10.14 -1.52
C VAL A 93 1.89 -9.56 -1.41
N ASP A 94 2.87 -10.39 -1.06
CA ASP A 94 4.26 -9.94 -0.92
C ASP A 94 4.85 -9.48 -2.25
N LEU A 95 4.51 -10.15 -3.35
CA LEU A 95 4.91 -9.78 -4.70
C LEU A 95 4.30 -8.43 -5.11
N GLU A 96 3.00 -8.23 -4.90
CA GLU A 96 2.32 -6.96 -5.20
C GLU A 96 2.85 -5.81 -4.33
N ARG A 97 3.23 -6.09 -3.06
CA ARG A 97 3.87 -5.12 -2.17
C ARG A 97 5.27 -4.73 -2.69
N LYS A 98 6.08 -5.68 -3.16
CA LYS A 98 7.40 -5.38 -3.75
C LYS A 98 7.27 -4.51 -4.99
N LYS A 99 6.35 -4.83 -5.91
CA LYS A 99 6.05 -4.02 -7.09
C LYS A 99 5.66 -2.59 -6.71
N LEU A 100 4.80 -2.42 -5.71
CA LEU A 100 4.39 -1.10 -5.23
C LEU A 100 5.58 -0.28 -4.73
N LEU A 101 6.46 -0.90 -3.92
CA LEU A 101 7.66 -0.21 -3.42
C LEU A 101 8.57 0.28 -4.55
N ASP A 102 8.73 -0.52 -5.61
CA ASP A 102 9.55 -0.13 -6.76
C ASP A 102 8.92 1.03 -7.54
N LEU A 103 7.59 1.06 -7.70
CA LEU A 103 6.88 2.18 -8.31
C LEU A 103 7.00 3.46 -7.48
N VAL A 104 6.83 3.36 -6.15
CA VAL A 104 7.00 4.48 -5.22
C VAL A 104 8.42 5.04 -5.31
N LYS A 105 9.45 4.18 -5.30
CA LYS A 105 10.85 4.60 -5.47
C LYS A 105 11.05 5.36 -6.77
N LYS A 106 10.56 4.80 -7.89
CA LYS A 106 10.65 5.43 -9.22
C LYS A 106 9.94 6.79 -9.23
N ARG A 107 8.74 6.93 -8.65
CA ARG A 107 8.06 8.23 -8.53
C ARG A 107 8.91 9.21 -7.71
N ARG A 108 9.39 8.78 -6.54
CA ARG A 108 10.14 9.61 -5.62
C ARG A 108 11.40 10.21 -6.22
N THR A 109 12.11 9.45 -7.08
CA THR A 109 13.28 9.97 -7.80
C THR A 109 12.95 11.19 -8.67
N ILE A 110 11.79 11.19 -9.36
CA ILE A 110 11.36 12.32 -10.20
C ILE A 110 10.87 13.49 -9.36
N GLU A 111 10.19 13.21 -8.24
CA GLU A 111 9.79 14.26 -7.30
C GLU A 111 11.00 15.01 -6.76
N LEU A 112 12.04 14.28 -6.31
CA LEU A 112 13.28 14.88 -5.83
C LEU A 112 13.97 15.71 -6.92
N HIS A 113 13.94 15.26 -8.18
CA HIS A 113 14.46 16.04 -9.30
C HIS A 113 13.68 17.34 -9.50
N ARG A 114 12.34 17.28 -9.47
CA ARG A 114 11.47 18.47 -9.54
C ARG A 114 11.77 19.45 -8.42
N ASP A 115 11.86 18.96 -7.19
CA ASP A 115 12.04 19.80 -6.00
C ASP A 115 13.39 20.54 -6.05
N ARG A 116 14.47 19.86 -6.49
CA ARG A 116 15.77 20.50 -6.74
C ARG A 116 15.71 21.59 -7.82
N LEU A 117 14.99 21.35 -8.92
CA LEU A 117 14.84 22.36 -9.97
C LEU A 117 14.00 23.55 -9.50
N LYS A 118 12.95 23.30 -8.72
CA LYS A 118 12.12 24.35 -8.13
C LYS A 118 12.93 25.21 -7.16
N GLU A 119 13.77 24.59 -6.34
CA GLU A 119 14.67 25.31 -5.43
C GLU A 119 15.65 26.22 -6.18
N ARG A 120 16.25 25.73 -7.27
CA ARG A 120 17.13 26.55 -8.12
C ARG A 120 16.40 27.73 -8.75
N TYR A 121 15.22 27.47 -9.33
CA TYR A 121 14.38 28.53 -9.90
C TYR A 121 14.04 29.61 -8.86
N ASN A 122 13.64 29.21 -7.65
CA ASN A 122 13.33 30.16 -6.58
C ASN A 122 14.56 30.99 -6.19
N LYS A 123 15.75 30.38 -6.10
CA LYS A 123 17.00 31.10 -5.79
C LYS A 123 17.34 32.12 -6.86
N GLU A 124 17.13 31.81 -8.13
CA GLU A 124 17.36 32.72 -9.26
C GLU A 124 16.38 33.89 -9.25
N GLU A 125 15.09 33.64 -9.04
CA GLU A 125 14.07 34.70 -8.96
C GLU A 125 14.34 35.62 -7.77
N SER A 126 14.60 35.09 -6.58
CA SER A 126 14.97 35.91 -5.41
C SER A 126 16.29 36.66 -5.59
N ARG A 127 17.18 36.22 -6.49
CA ARG A 127 18.38 36.98 -6.85
C ARG A 127 18.04 38.13 -7.78
N ARG A 128 17.19 37.90 -8.79
CA ARG A 128 16.73 38.97 -9.71
C ARG A 128 15.96 40.04 -8.96
N GLU A 129 15.01 39.65 -8.12
CA GLU A 129 14.21 40.58 -7.31
C GLU A 129 15.11 41.46 -6.41
N ARG A 130 16.17 40.89 -5.83
CA ARG A 130 17.14 41.68 -5.05
C ARG A 130 17.88 42.69 -5.89
N ILE A 131 18.39 42.29 -7.07
CA ILE A 131 19.09 43.19 -7.99
C ILE A 131 18.15 44.32 -8.44
N GLU A 132 16.93 44.00 -8.84
CA GLU A 132 15.93 44.99 -9.26
C GLU A 132 15.59 45.97 -8.13
N ASN A 133 15.45 45.48 -6.90
CA ASN A 133 15.19 46.34 -5.74
C ASN A 133 16.38 47.26 -5.42
N ASP A 134 17.60 46.74 -5.50
CA ASP A 134 18.82 47.52 -5.28
C ASP A 134 18.98 48.61 -6.35
N GLU A 135 18.72 48.29 -7.63
CA GLU A 135 18.71 49.25 -8.74
C GLU A 135 17.66 50.35 -8.54
N MET A 136 16.44 49.98 -8.14
CA MET A 136 15.38 50.95 -7.82
C MET A 136 15.77 51.85 -6.62
N ALA A 137 16.44 51.30 -5.61
CA ALA A 137 16.90 52.06 -4.46
C ALA A 137 17.98 53.09 -4.86
N ILE A 138 18.95 52.70 -5.69
CA ILE A 138 19.99 53.59 -6.24
C ILE A 138 19.35 54.70 -7.07
N MET A 139 18.42 54.36 -7.98
CA MET A 139 17.70 55.35 -8.79
C MET A 139 16.90 56.35 -7.96
N ARG A 140 16.29 55.92 -6.85
CA ARG A 140 15.56 56.80 -5.93
C ARG A 140 16.49 57.72 -5.13
N ALA A 141 17.62 57.19 -4.64
CA ALA A 141 18.61 57.98 -3.93
C ALA A 141 19.22 59.06 -4.83
N GLY A 142 19.65 58.70 -6.05
CA GLY A 142 20.22 59.65 -7.00
C GLY A 142 19.27 60.77 -7.45
N ARG A 143 17.96 60.50 -7.52
CA ARG A 143 16.95 61.56 -7.78
C ARG A 143 16.79 62.53 -6.60
N LYS A 144 17.02 62.08 -5.37
CA LYS A 144 16.91 62.92 -4.17
C LYS A 144 18.10 63.87 -4.05
N ASP A 145 19.30 63.40 -4.40
CA ASP A 145 20.50 64.24 -4.42
C ASP A 145 20.43 65.31 -5.52
N MET A 146 19.81 65.00 -6.66
CA MET A 146 19.57 65.95 -7.76
C MET A 146 18.50 67.01 -7.48
N SER A 147 17.60 66.82 -6.48
CA SER A 147 16.59 67.83 -6.12
C SER A 147 17.02 68.76 -4.98
N HIS A 148 18.21 68.53 -4.41
CA HIS A 148 18.80 69.33 -3.34
C HIS A 148 20.06 70.10 -3.79
N ALA A 149 20.42 70.01 -5.07
CA ALA A 149 21.40 70.85 -5.75
C ALA A 149 20.68 71.93 -6.58
#